data_AF-A0A183HR86-F1
#
_entry.id   AF-A0A183HR86-F1
#
_cell.length_a   1.000
_cell.length_b   1.000
_cell.length_c   1.000
_cell.angle_alpha   90.00
_cell.angle_beta   90.00
_cell.angle_gamma   90.00
#
_symmetry.space_group_name_H-M   'P 1'
#
loop_
_entity.id
_entity.type
_entity.pdbx_description
1 polymer ?
#
loop_
_entity_poly.entity_id
_entity_poly.type
_entity_poly.pdbx_seq_one_letter_code
_entity_poly.pdbx_strand_id
1 'polypeptide(L)'
;MHLALRYLLEIKSSSTGHVFDPVENFHLRNGAEIYAVNWKADTTTKGMESSYGLMVNYLYRLDQVAKNSTQYIQKGDIAINSQALELL
;
A
#
# COMPACT_ATOMS: atom_id res chain seq x y z
N MET A 1 11.88 -7.39 -2.64
CA MET A 1 10.67 -7.31 -1.79
C MET A 1 10.83 -6.34 -0.65
N HIS A 2 11.87 -6.45 0.20
CA HIS A 2 12.10 -5.49 1.31
C HIS A 2 12.02 -4.00 0.92
N LEU A 3 12.69 -3.57 -0.16
CA LEU A 3 12.63 -2.17 -0.62
C LEU A 3 11.20 -1.71 -0.97
N ALA A 4 10.38 -2.59 -1.55
CA ALA A 4 9.00 -2.26 -1.88
C ALA A 4 8.15 -2.09 -0.61
N LEU A 5 8.33 -2.96 0.39
CA LEU A 5 7.64 -2.82 1.68
C LEU A 5 8.06 -1.55 2.40
N ARG A 6 9.36 -1.23 2.43
CA ARG A 6 9.83 0.04 3.00
C ARG A 6 9.27 1.25 2.25
N TYR A 7 9.19 1.18 0.92
CA TYR A 7 8.57 2.23 0.11
C TYR A 7 7.11 2.46 0.50
N LEU A 8 6.30 1.40 0.58
CA LEU A 8 4.87 1.48 0.94
C LEU A 8 4.69 1.97 2.40
N LEU A 9 5.47 1.42 3.33
CA LEU A 9 5.25 1.64 4.76
C LEU A 9 5.91 2.90 5.31
N GLU A 10 7.14 3.21 4.89
CA GLU A 10 7.98 4.24 5.50
C GLU A 10 8.04 5.53 4.68
N ILE A 11 7.93 5.47 3.35
CA ILE A 11 8.17 6.64 2.50
C ILE A 11 6.90 7.48 2.39
N LYS A 12 7.00 8.74 2.83
CA LYS A 12 5.89 9.71 2.86
C LYS A 12 6.17 10.89 1.94
N SER A 13 5.10 11.45 1.37
CA SER A 13 5.15 12.73 0.66
C SER A 13 5.32 13.88 1.65
N SER A 14 6.34 14.73 1.44
CA SER A 14 6.64 15.87 2.31
C SER A 14 5.53 16.94 2.34
N SER A 15 4.70 17.02 1.30
CA SER A 15 3.63 18.01 1.22
C SER A 15 2.36 17.58 1.96
N THR A 16 2.12 16.28 2.11
CA THR A 16 0.87 15.75 2.70
C THR A 16 1.08 14.96 3.98
N GLY A 17 2.30 14.50 4.27
CA GLY A 17 2.60 13.57 5.37
C GLY A 17 2.07 12.15 5.18
N HIS A 18 1.38 11.86 4.07
CA HIS A 18 0.82 10.55 3.74
C HIS A 18 1.79 9.73 2.88
N VAL A 19 1.45 8.47 2.61
CA VAL A 19 2.28 7.59 1.74
C VAL A 19 2.58 8.26 0.41
N PHE A 20 3.77 7.99 -0.11
CA PHE A 20 4.26 8.64 -1.33
C PHE A 20 3.52 8.17 -2.59
N ASP A 21 3.19 6.88 -2.68
CA ASP A 21 2.53 6.34 -3.86
C ASP A 21 1.07 6.83 -3.98
N PRO A 22 0.67 7.41 -5.12
CA PRO A 22 -0.67 7.97 -5.27
C PRO A 22 -1.78 6.91 -5.30
N VAL A 23 -1.50 5.69 -5.78
CA VAL A 23 -2.47 4.59 -5.85
C VAL A 23 -2.67 3.98 -4.46
N GLU A 24 -1.58 3.77 -3.72
CA GLU A 24 -1.63 3.39 -2.31
C GLU A 24 -2.42 4.40 -1.49
N ASN A 25 -2.08 5.69 -1.61
CA ASN A 25 -2.77 6.76 -0.90
C ASN A 25 -4.28 6.74 -1.21
N PHE A 26 -4.67 6.55 -2.47
CA PHE A 26 -6.07 6.41 -2.85
C PHE A 26 -6.76 5.25 -2.12
N HIS A 27 -6.15 4.06 -2.09
CA HIS A 27 -6.75 2.90 -1.45
C HIS A 27 -6.83 3.04 0.08
N LEU A 28 -5.77 3.53 0.71
CA LEU A 28 -5.71 3.72 2.17
C LEU A 28 -6.67 4.81 2.65
N ARG A 29 -6.81 5.92 1.91
CA ARG A 29 -7.84 6.95 2.21
C ARG A 29 -9.25 6.37 2.16
N ASN A 30 -9.49 5.41 1.28
CA ASN A 30 -10.76 4.71 1.17
C ASN A 30 -10.89 3.51 2.16
N GLY A 31 -9.92 3.29 3.04
CA GLY A 31 -10.00 2.31 4.12
C GLY A 31 -9.59 0.89 3.76
N ALA A 32 -8.88 0.69 2.65
CA ALA A 32 -8.30 -0.60 2.35
C ALA A 32 -7.11 -0.92 3.27
N GLU A 33 -6.80 -2.21 3.41
CA GLU A 33 -5.53 -2.70 3.95
C GLU A 33 -4.60 -3.17 2.83
N ILE A 34 -3.28 -3.06 3.03
CA ILE A 34 -2.30 -3.75 2.19
C ILE A 34 -2.46 -5.25 2.45
N TYR A 35 -2.97 -5.97 1.45
CA TYR A 35 -3.27 -7.40 1.60
C TYR A 35 -2.12 -8.29 1.16
N ALA A 36 -1.52 -7.99 0.01
CA ALA A 36 -0.41 -8.75 -0.56
C ALA A 36 0.46 -7.87 -1.47
N VAL A 37 1.77 -8.14 -1.47
CA VAL A 37 2.72 -7.53 -2.39
C VAL A 37 3.25 -8.63 -3.31
N ASN A 38 3.01 -8.48 -4.61
CA ASN A 38 3.18 -9.53 -5.60
C ASN A 38 4.36 -9.20 -6.53
N TRP A 39 5.37 -10.06 -6.50
CA TRP A 39 6.52 -9.98 -7.41
C TRP A 39 6.18 -10.59 -8.78
N LYS A 40 6.65 -9.96 -9.87
CA LYS A 40 6.38 -10.37 -11.27
C LYS A 40 4.88 -10.55 -11.57
N ALA A 41 4.04 -9.71 -10.98
CA ALA A 41 2.60 -9.72 -11.21
C ALA A 41 2.22 -9.07 -12.55
N ASP A 42 2.98 -8.06 -12.99
CA ASP A 42 2.82 -7.43 -14.32
C ASP A 42 4.16 -7.38 -15.05
N THR A 43 4.41 -8.38 -15.91
CA THR A 43 5.64 -8.46 -16.70
C THR A 43 5.52 -7.81 -18.07
N THR A 44 4.50 -7.00 -18.32
CA THR A 44 4.44 -6.17 -19.52
C THR A 44 5.54 -5.11 -19.49
N THR A 45 5.90 -4.54 -20.64
CA THR A 45 6.90 -3.44 -20.71
C THR A 45 6.55 -2.31 -19.75
N LYS A 46 5.28 -1.90 -19.73
CA LYS A 46 4.79 -0.83 -18.84
C LYS A 46 4.92 -1.20 -17.36
N GLY A 47 4.55 -2.43 -16.98
CA GLY A 47 4.67 -2.90 -15.59
C GLY A 47 6.13 -2.91 -15.11
N MET A 48 7.03 -3.35 -15.98
CA MET A 48 8.47 -3.35 -15.70
C MET A 48 9.04 -1.93 -15.56
N GLU A 49 8.64 -1.00 -16.43
CA GLU A 49 9.08 0.41 -16.36
C GLU A 49 8.51 1.15 -15.14
N SER A 50 7.27 0.83 -14.72
CA SER A 50 6.58 1.54 -13.65
C SER A 50 7.04 1.09 -12.25
N SER A 51 7.19 -0.22 -12.04
CA SER A 51 7.42 -0.80 -10.71
C SER A 51 8.26 -2.07 -10.73
N TYR A 52 9.01 -2.34 -11.81
CA TYR A 52 9.74 -3.60 -12.01
C TYR A 52 8.81 -4.83 -11.94
N GLY A 53 7.56 -4.67 -12.37
CA GLY A 53 6.53 -5.70 -12.40
C GLY A 53 5.94 -6.08 -11.04
N LEU A 54 6.15 -5.24 -10.03
CA LEU A 54 5.53 -5.39 -8.72
C LEU A 54 4.11 -4.82 -8.72
N MET A 55 3.16 -5.57 -8.15
CA MET A 55 1.80 -5.09 -7.91
C MET A 55 1.39 -5.32 -6.45
N VAL A 56 0.41 -4.56 -5.98
CA VAL A 56 -0.13 -4.67 -4.62
C VAL A 56 -1.62 -4.97 -4.71
N ASN A 57 -2.08 -5.91 -3.89
CA ASN A 57 -3.51 -6.08 -3.66
C ASN A 57 -3.92 -5.29 -2.42
N TYR A 58 -4.95 -4.46 -2.57
CA TYR A 58 -5.60 -3.75 -1.48
C TYR A 58 -6.95 -4.41 -1.19
N LEU A 59 -7.16 -4.82 0.06
CA LEU A 59 -8.39 -5.48 0.47
C LEU A 59 -9.29 -4.50 1.22
N TYR A 60 -10.56 -4.42 0.80
CA TYR A 60 -11.60 -3.70 1.51
C TYR A 60 -12.39 -4.67 2.38
N ARG A 61 -12.06 -4.74 3.66
CA ARG A 61 -12.89 -5.43 4.66
C ARG A 61 -14.00 -4.49 5.09
N LEU A 62 -15.24 -4.74 4.64
CA LEU A 62 -16.36 -3.82 4.79
C LEU A 62 -16.60 -3.36 6.24
N ASP A 63 -16.37 -4.24 7.21
CA ASP A 63 -16.48 -3.98 8.64
C ASP A 63 -15.33 -3.11 9.20
N GLN A 64 -14.22 -2.97 8.48
CA GLN A 64 -13.05 -2.19 8.90
C GLN A 64 -12.85 -0.90 8.08
N VAL A 65 -13.48 -0.75 6.91
CA VAL A 65 -13.26 0.39 5.98
C VAL A 65 -13.30 1.75 6.69
N ALA A 66 -14.35 2.03 7.45
CA ALA A 66 -14.51 3.33 8.12
C ALA A 66 -13.41 3.58 9.15
N LYS A 67 -13.04 2.54 9.92
CA LYS A 67 -11.98 2.61 10.92
C LYS A 67 -10.62 2.85 10.26
N ASN A 68 -10.28 2.03 9.26
CA ASN A 68 -9.01 2.12 8.54
C ASN A 68 -8.84 3.49 7.87
N SER A 69 -9.88 3.97 7.17
CA SER A 69 -9.89 5.29 6.54
C SER A 69 -9.65 6.40 7.57
N THR A 70 -10.35 6.34 8.71
CA THR A 70 -10.21 7.33 9.78
C THR A 70 -8.80 7.31 10.37
N GLN A 71 -8.26 6.13 10.69
CA GLN A 71 -6.91 6.01 11.25
C GLN A 71 -5.84 6.50 10.27
N TYR A 72 -5.97 6.16 8.98
CA TYR A 72 -5.04 6.61 7.97
C TYR A 72 -5.07 8.14 7.79
N ILE A 73 -6.26 8.73 7.64
CA ILE A 73 -6.40 10.18 7.40
C ILE A 73 -5.94 11.00 8.62
N GLN A 74 -6.21 10.53 9.83
CA GLN A 74 -5.92 11.30 11.05
C GLN A 74 -4.49 11.07 11.57
N LYS A 75 -3.96 9.85 11.44
CA LYS A 75 -2.71 9.43 12.10
C LYS A 75 -1.64 8.93 11.13
N GLY A 76 -2.00 8.67 9.87
CA GLY A 76 -1.11 8.02 8.91
C GLY A 76 -0.93 6.52 9.12
N ASP A 77 -1.74 5.91 10.00
CA ASP A 77 -1.67 4.48 10.30
C ASP A 77 -2.07 3.66 9.06
N ILE A 78 -1.19 2.74 8.66
CA ILE A 78 -1.44 1.84 7.51
C ILE A 78 -1.97 0.52 8.04
N ALA A 79 -3.18 0.14 7.63
CA ALA A 79 -3.68 -1.20 7.83
C ALA A 79 -2.96 -2.17 6.88
N ILE A 80 -2.42 -3.25 7.44
CA ILE A 80 -1.65 -4.25 6.70
C ILE A 80 -2.01 -5.65 7.21
N ASN A 81 -2.15 -6.60 6.28
CA ASN A 81 -2.30 -8.01 6.62
C ASN A 81 -0.96 -8.55 7.19
N SER A 82 -1.04 -9.32 8.28
CA SER A 82 0.10 -9.99 8.94
C SER A 82 1.01 -10.76 7.96
N GLN A 83 0.45 -11.39 6.93
CA GLN A 83 1.23 -12.11 5.92
C GLN A 83 2.06 -11.19 5.02
N ALA A 84 1.60 -9.96 4.76
CA ALA A 84 2.39 -8.98 4.03
C ALA A 84 3.60 -8.49 4.86
N LEU A 85 3.53 -8.59 6.19
CA LEU A 85 4.62 -8.30 7.12
C LEU A 85 5.67 -9.43 7.18
N GLU A 86 5.33 -10.69 6.88
CA GLU A 86 6.29 -11.82 6.89
C GLU A 86 7.39 -11.70 5.81
N LEU A 87 7.28 -10.72 4.92
CA LEU A 87 8.24 -10.43 3.85
C LEU A 87 9.20 -9.27 4.19
N LEU A 88 9.16 -8.77 5.43
CA LEU A 88 10.16 -7.87 6.05
C LEU A 88 11.27 -8.66 6.73
#